data_AF-A0A7S3MQN9-F1
#
_entry.id   AF-A0A7S3MQN9-F1
#
_cell.length_a   1.000
_cell.length_b   1.000
_cell.length_c   1.000
_cell.angle_alpha   90.00
_cell.angle_beta   90.00
_cell.angle_gamma   90.00
#
_symmetry.space_group_name_H-M   'P 1'
#
loop_
_entity.id
_entity.type
_entity.pdbx_description
1 polymer ?
#
loop_
_entity_poly.entity_id
_entity_poly.type
_entity_poly.pdbx_seq_one_letter_code
_entity_poly.pdbx_strand_id
1 'polypeptide(L)'
;MAGWPKGQEVEMIQAGSDLWNNMTTDQVWKNWALSPVMGLTSKQGFLNNRPLLDFLKNMTDQFDRFYKRITVSALNFSTGQVEFFNQKNTPLEEFHKAAFASTCIPGAFPNYAWEQADGSTKYYSDNFMIGNINPDSAIKQCLELVDDESKITIDVLLLGNMRDFETYPEHTGGWFENKHHLKSYGNFMRSRQIKYQHSNSNSIVQWIRRRPNVNWRYIVQQENAVSGLDMLRFSADNTWPLQEEGRKVAYDILSNPTNYGKEAYLAWNSESFGQEEDSLL
;
A
#
# COMPACT_ATOMS: atom_id res chain seq x y z
N MET A 1 -3.84 2.92 13.40
CA MET A 1 -3.75 4.39 13.55
C MET A 1 -5.08 5.06 13.90
N ALA A 2 -6.18 4.76 13.20
CA ALA A 2 -7.46 5.47 13.40
C ALA A 2 -8.15 5.24 14.77
N GLY A 3 -7.82 4.15 15.47
CA GLY A 3 -8.29 3.86 16.83
C GLY A 3 -7.54 4.59 17.94
N TRP A 4 -6.49 5.36 17.65
CA TRP A 4 -5.72 6.09 18.67
C TRP A 4 -6.17 7.55 18.77
N PRO A 5 -6.41 8.08 19.98
CA PRO A 5 -6.78 9.47 20.19
C PRO A 5 -5.64 10.43 19.79
N LYS A 6 -5.97 11.72 19.71
CA LYS A 6 -4.98 12.80 19.57
C LYS A 6 -4.18 12.91 20.87
N GLY A 7 -2.87 13.09 20.77
CA GLY A 7 -1.95 13.17 21.92
C GLY A 7 -1.33 11.84 22.33
N GLN A 8 -1.68 10.73 21.67
CA GLN A 8 -1.06 9.41 21.85
C GLN A 8 -0.26 8.96 20.63
N GLU A 9 0.33 9.92 19.90
CA GLU A 9 1.07 9.63 18.68
C GLU A 9 2.31 8.77 18.95
N VAL A 10 3.00 8.98 20.08
CA VAL A 10 4.19 8.21 20.46
C VAL A 10 3.82 6.76 20.76
N GLU A 11 2.79 6.53 21.57
CA GLU A 11 2.30 5.19 21.90
C GLU A 11 1.79 4.47 20.65
N MET A 12 1.08 5.18 19.76
CA MET A 12 0.61 4.63 18.49
C MET A 12 1.78 4.18 17.61
N ILE A 13 2.83 5.00 17.48
CA ILE A 13 4.01 4.68 16.68
C ILE A 13 4.76 3.50 17.30
N GLN A 14 4.93 3.49 18.63
CA GLN A 14 5.60 2.40 19.33
C GLN A 14 4.83 1.08 19.16
N ALA A 15 3.51 1.08 19.37
CA ALA A 15 2.67 -0.09 19.18
C ALA A 15 2.72 -0.59 17.71
N GLY A 16 2.74 0.32 16.74
CA GLY A 16 2.94 -0.05 15.34
C GLY A 16 4.31 -0.68 15.08
N SER A 17 5.38 -0.13 15.66
CA SER A 17 6.72 -0.68 15.51
C SER A 17 6.88 -2.05 16.17
N ASP A 18 6.39 -2.19 17.41
CA ASP A 18 6.40 -3.46 18.14
C ASP A 18 5.61 -4.52 17.40
N LEU A 19 4.48 -4.14 16.82
CA LEU A 19 3.68 -5.04 16.00
C LEU A 19 4.48 -5.58 14.81
N TRP A 20 5.10 -4.69 14.02
CA TRP A 20 5.90 -5.13 12.86
C TRP A 20 7.13 -5.93 13.25
N ASN A 21 7.76 -5.60 14.38
CA ASN A 21 8.92 -6.31 14.90
C ASN A 21 8.57 -7.72 15.41
N ASN A 22 7.40 -7.88 16.01
CA ASN A 22 6.96 -9.16 16.60
C ASN A 22 6.09 -10.00 15.65
N MET A 23 5.72 -9.46 14.48
CA MET A 23 4.92 -10.18 13.50
C MET A 23 5.71 -11.34 12.89
N THR A 24 5.06 -12.49 12.77
CA THR A 24 5.60 -13.66 12.09
C THR A 24 4.81 -13.99 10.83
N THR A 25 5.48 -14.60 9.84
CA THR A 25 4.85 -15.01 8.59
C THR A 25 3.59 -15.82 8.81
N ASP A 26 3.60 -16.77 9.75
CA ASP A 26 2.47 -17.66 10.06
C ASP A 26 1.24 -16.94 10.65
N GLN A 27 1.41 -15.71 11.16
CA GLN A 27 0.30 -14.85 11.58
C GLN A 27 -0.37 -14.15 10.39
N VAL A 28 0.32 -14.03 9.26
CA VAL A 28 -0.19 -13.39 8.05
C VAL A 28 -0.69 -14.45 7.07
N TRP A 29 0.14 -15.43 6.75
CA TRP A 29 -0.20 -16.48 5.80
C TRP A 29 0.51 -17.80 6.09
N LYS A 30 -0.05 -18.87 5.53
CA LYS A 30 0.52 -20.22 5.56
C LYS A 30 0.48 -20.85 4.18
N ASN A 31 1.27 -21.90 3.99
CA ASN A 31 1.09 -22.77 2.83
C ASN A 31 -0.26 -23.50 2.89
N TRP A 32 -0.84 -23.79 1.73
CA TRP A 32 -2.00 -24.69 1.65
C TRP A 32 -1.61 -26.11 2.08
N ALA A 33 -2.50 -26.81 2.78
CA ALA A 33 -2.23 -28.10 3.44
C ALA A 33 -1.72 -29.23 2.53
N LEU A 34 -1.92 -29.14 1.21
CA LEU A 34 -1.58 -30.22 0.27
C LEU A 34 -0.57 -29.82 -0.83
N SER A 35 -0.32 -28.52 -1.08
CA SER A 35 0.77 -27.97 -1.93
C SER A 35 0.45 -26.53 -2.38
N PRO A 36 1.44 -25.64 -2.56
CA PRO A 36 1.26 -24.34 -3.23
C PRO A 36 0.63 -24.44 -4.63
N VAL A 37 0.84 -25.55 -5.37
CA VAL A 37 0.26 -25.76 -6.71
C VAL A 37 -1.26 -25.89 -6.65
N MET A 38 -1.80 -26.51 -5.59
CA MET A 38 -3.25 -26.55 -5.37
C MET A 38 -3.82 -25.15 -5.09
N GLY A 39 -2.98 -24.28 -4.51
CA GLY A 39 -3.30 -22.87 -4.31
C GLY A 39 -3.77 -22.19 -5.59
N LEU A 40 -2.99 -22.36 -6.67
CA LEU A 40 -3.30 -21.81 -7.98
C LEU A 40 -4.50 -22.48 -8.66
N THR A 41 -4.59 -23.80 -8.62
CA THR A 41 -5.60 -24.52 -9.43
C THR A 41 -6.96 -24.57 -8.76
N SER A 42 -7.03 -24.46 -7.42
CA SER A 42 -8.26 -24.71 -6.66
C SER A 42 -8.58 -23.67 -5.59
N LYS A 43 -7.66 -22.75 -5.24
CA LYS A 43 -7.84 -21.82 -4.10
C LYS A 43 -7.65 -20.35 -4.45
N GLN A 44 -7.56 -19.98 -5.74
CA GLN A 44 -7.46 -18.60 -6.22
C GLN A 44 -6.24 -17.80 -5.70
N GLY A 45 -5.23 -18.47 -5.11
CA GLY A 45 -4.02 -17.83 -4.61
C GLY A 45 -2.97 -18.83 -4.14
N PHE A 46 -1.68 -18.49 -4.27
CA PHE A 46 -0.57 -19.36 -3.85
C PHE A 46 -0.52 -19.63 -2.34
N LEU A 47 -0.94 -18.66 -1.54
CA LEU A 47 -0.79 -18.65 -0.08
C LEU A 47 -2.15 -18.53 0.60
N ASN A 48 -2.30 -19.19 1.74
CA ASN A 48 -3.49 -19.09 2.59
C ASN A 48 -3.30 -17.95 3.59
N ASN A 49 -3.89 -16.78 3.32
CA ASN A 49 -3.85 -15.63 4.21
C ASN A 49 -4.96 -15.61 5.29
N ARG A 50 -5.72 -16.70 5.49
CA ARG A 50 -6.73 -16.74 6.55
C ARG A 50 -6.23 -16.30 7.94
N PRO A 51 -5.00 -16.63 8.37
CA PRO A 51 -4.46 -16.14 9.65
C PRO A 51 -4.46 -14.62 9.79
N LEU A 52 -4.24 -13.87 8.69
CA LEU A 52 -4.26 -12.41 8.71
C LEU A 52 -5.62 -11.84 9.14
N LEU A 53 -6.73 -12.49 8.80
CA LEU A 53 -8.06 -12.01 9.17
C LEU A 53 -8.23 -12.00 10.70
N ASP A 54 -7.84 -13.10 11.36
CA ASP A 54 -7.90 -13.23 12.82
C ASP A 54 -6.91 -12.27 13.49
N PHE A 55 -5.72 -12.11 12.90
CA PHE A 55 -4.72 -11.15 13.37
C PHE A 55 -5.25 -9.71 13.32
N LEU A 56 -5.81 -9.28 12.19
CA LEU A 56 -6.38 -7.94 12.02
C LEU A 56 -7.59 -7.73 12.95
N LYS A 57 -8.41 -8.76 13.16
CA LYS A 57 -9.53 -8.68 14.11
C LYS A 57 -9.02 -8.40 15.53
N ASN A 58 -8.02 -9.17 16.00
CA ASN A 58 -7.44 -8.98 17.31
C ASN A 58 -6.84 -7.59 17.49
N MET A 59 -6.30 -6.98 16.43
CA MET A 59 -5.84 -5.59 16.46
C MET A 59 -6.99 -4.59 16.58
N THR A 60 -8.07 -4.77 15.83
CA THR A 60 -9.20 -3.83 15.85
C THR A 60 -10.02 -3.93 17.13
N ASP A 61 -10.12 -5.12 17.73
CA ASP A 61 -10.87 -5.38 18.96
C ASP A 61 -10.33 -4.60 20.18
N GLN A 62 -9.12 -4.05 20.10
CA GLN A 62 -8.51 -3.22 21.14
C GLN A 62 -9.13 -1.81 21.24
N PHE A 63 -9.94 -1.42 20.25
CA PHE A 63 -10.49 -0.08 20.14
C PHE A 63 -12.02 -0.10 20.21
N ASP A 64 -12.60 0.93 20.83
CA ASP A 64 -14.05 1.10 21.00
C ASP A 64 -14.68 2.02 19.94
N ARG A 65 -13.87 2.84 19.27
CA ARG A 65 -14.32 3.82 18.27
C ARG A 65 -13.21 4.22 17.30
N PHE A 66 -13.61 4.88 16.22
CA PHE A 66 -12.69 5.67 15.39
C PHE A 66 -12.44 7.04 16.03
N TYR A 67 -11.20 7.36 16.35
CA TYR A 67 -10.78 8.69 16.80
C TYR A 67 -10.36 9.60 15.64
N LYS A 68 -10.00 9.01 14.49
CA LYS A 68 -9.56 9.71 13.28
C LYS A 68 -10.33 9.16 12.08
N ARG A 69 -10.56 10.02 11.08
CA ARG A 69 -11.14 9.61 9.80
C ARG A 69 -10.21 8.62 9.11
N ILE A 70 -10.79 7.59 8.49
CA ILE A 70 -10.03 6.56 7.81
C ILE A 70 -10.77 6.14 6.55
N THR A 71 -10.02 5.79 5.52
CA THR A 71 -10.56 5.18 4.31
C THR A 71 -9.64 4.05 3.90
N VAL A 72 -10.22 2.90 3.61
CA VAL A 72 -9.55 1.72 3.06
C VAL A 72 -10.30 1.32 1.81
N SER A 73 -9.60 0.87 0.77
CA SER A 73 -10.22 0.51 -0.50
C SER A 73 -9.93 -0.92 -0.89
N ALA A 74 -10.89 -1.58 -1.51
CA ALA A 74 -10.71 -2.88 -2.16
C ALA A 74 -11.48 -2.92 -3.48
N LEU A 75 -11.02 -3.76 -4.41
CA LEU A 75 -11.71 -4.00 -5.68
C LEU A 75 -12.81 -5.04 -5.46
N ASN A 76 -14.06 -4.69 -5.73
CA ASN A 76 -15.16 -5.63 -5.81
C ASN A 76 -15.11 -6.36 -7.16
N PHE A 77 -14.74 -7.64 -7.15
CA PHE A 77 -14.63 -8.47 -8.35
C PHE A 77 -15.97 -8.75 -9.04
N SER A 78 -17.07 -8.66 -8.30
CA SER A 78 -18.40 -8.87 -8.88
C SER A 78 -18.83 -7.70 -9.78
N THR A 79 -18.32 -6.49 -9.52
CA THR A 79 -18.71 -5.27 -10.24
C THR A 79 -17.57 -4.63 -11.02
N GLY A 80 -16.32 -4.99 -10.73
CA GLY A 80 -15.12 -4.34 -11.25
C GLY A 80 -14.88 -2.94 -10.67
N GLN A 81 -15.61 -2.55 -9.62
CA GLN A 81 -15.52 -1.21 -9.02
C GLN A 81 -14.69 -1.22 -7.73
N VAL A 82 -13.98 -0.12 -7.48
CA VAL A 82 -13.32 0.11 -6.19
C VAL A 82 -14.36 0.56 -5.17
N GLU A 83 -14.49 -0.18 -4.08
CA GLU A 83 -15.31 0.20 -2.94
C GLU A 83 -14.44 0.81 -1.84
N PHE A 84 -14.97 1.83 -1.15
CA PHE A 84 -14.29 2.54 -0.06
C PHE A 84 -15.00 2.28 1.27
N PHE A 85 -14.25 1.77 2.22
CA PHE A 85 -14.68 1.49 3.59
C PHE A 85 -14.13 2.58 4.51
N ASN A 86 -15.01 3.19 5.31
CA ASN A 86 -14.67 4.26 6.22
C ASN A 86 -15.58 4.23 7.47
N GLN A 87 -15.32 5.14 8.41
CA GLN A 87 -16.03 5.19 9.69
C GLN A 87 -17.54 5.46 9.60
N LYS A 88 -18.08 5.86 8.43
CA LYS A 88 -19.52 6.11 8.24
C LYS A 88 -20.27 4.92 7.67
N ASN A 89 -19.61 4.09 6.86
CA ASN A 89 -20.24 3.00 6.12
C ASN A 89 -19.70 1.62 6.50
N THR A 90 -18.77 1.54 7.45
CA THR A 90 -18.21 0.28 7.94
C THR A 90 -18.06 0.38 9.45
N PRO A 91 -18.81 -0.42 10.23
CA PRO A 91 -18.65 -0.48 11.67
C PRO A 91 -17.23 -0.88 12.07
N LEU A 92 -16.76 -0.42 13.23
CA LEU A 92 -15.38 -0.67 13.68
C LEU A 92 -15.10 -2.17 13.82
N GLU A 93 -16.07 -2.91 14.35
CA GLU A 93 -16.05 -4.36 14.52
C GLU A 93 -15.92 -5.12 13.19
N GLU A 94 -16.24 -4.50 12.06
CA GLU A 94 -16.06 -5.08 10.72
C GLU A 94 -14.88 -4.51 9.96
N PHE A 95 -14.21 -3.48 10.49
CA PHE A 95 -13.17 -2.76 9.74
C PHE A 95 -11.93 -3.62 9.46
N HIS A 96 -11.66 -4.64 10.29
CA HIS A 96 -10.63 -5.64 10.01
C HIS A 96 -10.90 -6.42 8.71
N LYS A 97 -12.18 -6.62 8.34
CA LYS A 97 -12.57 -7.27 7.08
C LYS A 97 -12.24 -6.38 5.88
N ALA A 98 -12.46 -5.07 6.00
CA ALA A 98 -12.08 -4.09 4.98
C ALA A 98 -10.55 -4.03 4.79
N ALA A 99 -9.80 -4.00 5.89
CA ALA A 99 -8.34 -4.09 5.86
C ALA A 99 -7.87 -5.40 5.20
N PHE A 100 -8.46 -6.53 5.59
CA PHE A 100 -8.15 -7.84 5.01
C PHE A 100 -8.42 -7.86 3.49
N ALA A 101 -9.60 -7.40 3.07
CA ALA A 101 -10.00 -7.30 1.66
C ALA A 101 -8.99 -6.51 0.81
N SER A 102 -8.48 -5.39 1.35
CA SER A 102 -7.50 -4.52 0.69
C SER A 102 -6.14 -5.20 0.49
N THR A 103 -5.80 -6.20 1.32
CA THR A 103 -4.52 -6.93 1.27
C THR A 103 -4.57 -8.23 0.47
N CYS A 104 -5.73 -8.63 -0.05
CA CYS A 104 -5.89 -9.84 -0.83
C CYS A 104 -5.28 -9.67 -2.23
N ILE A 105 -3.96 -9.73 -2.37
CA ILE A 105 -3.26 -9.54 -3.65
C ILE A 105 -3.64 -10.64 -4.66
N PRO A 106 -4.28 -10.32 -5.80
CA PRO A 106 -4.58 -11.28 -6.85
C PRO A 106 -3.42 -12.21 -7.21
N GLY A 107 -3.66 -13.52 -7.12
CA GLY A 107 -2.69 -14.57 -7.43
C GLY A 107 -1.81 -14.98 -6.25
N ALA A 108 -1.42 -14.05 -5.37
CA ALA A 108 -0.69 -14.38 -4.15
C ALA A 108 -1.65 -14.90 -3.07
N PHE A 109 -2.76 -14.19 -2.85
CA PHE A 109 -3.76 -14.51 -1.85
C PHE A 109 -5.14 -14.73 -2.49
N PRO A 110 -6.00 -15.57 -1.89
CA PRO A 110 -7.38 -15.73 -2.35
C PRO A 110 -8.16 -14.42 -2.21
N ASN A 111 -9.15 -14.23 -3.10
CA ASN A 111 -10.14 -13.18 -2.93
C ASN A 111 -10.91 -13.38 -1.62
N TYR A 112 -11.25 -12.28 -0.96
CA TYR A 112 -12.07 -12.32 0.24
C TYR A 112 -13.55 -12.38 -0.11
N ALA A 113 -14.20 -13.49 0.22
CA ALA A 113 -15.65 -13.62 0.19
C ALA A 113 -16.24 -12.99 1.46
N TRP A 114 -16.86 -11.81 1.33
CA TRP A 114 -17.49 -11.07 2.42
C TRP A 114 -19.01 -11.21 2.32
N GLU A 115 -19.59 -11.99 3.24
CA GLU A 115 -21.03 -12.09 3.44
C GLU A 115 -21.61 -10.77 3.95
N GLN A 116 -22.59 -10.25 3.24
CA GLN A 116 -23.28 -9.00 3.53
C GLN A 116 -24.49 -9.25 4.42
N ALA A 117 -25.01 -8.19 5.04
CA ALA A 117 -26.17 -8.29 5.95
C ALA A 117 -27.46 -8.79 5.25
N ASP A 118 -27.57 -8.66 3.93
CA ASP A 118 -28.69 -9.16 3.12
C ASP A 118 -28.53 -10.63 2.70
N GLY A 119 -27.50 -11.32 3.18
CA GLY A 119 -27.16 -12.70 2.83
C GLY A 119 -26.46 -12.86 1.48
N SER A 120 -26.21 -11.77 0.75
CA SER A 120 -25.39 -11.81 -0.47
C SER A 120 -23.90 -11.95 -0.11
N THR A 121 -23.08 -12.43 -1.06
CA THR A 121 -21.63 -12.49 -0.90
C THR A 121 -20.96 -11.62 -1.95
N LYS A 122 -20.12 -10.69 -1.50
CA LYS A 122 -19.24 -9.89 -2.38
C LYS A 122 -17.83 -10.46 -2.34
N TYR A 123 -17.12 -10.38 -3.46
CA TYR A 123 -15.75 -10.87 -3.58
C TYR A 123 -14.80 -9.69 -3.73
N TYR A 124 -13.85 -9.56 -2.80
CA TYR A 124 -12.90 -8.46 -2.76
C TYR A 124 -11.47 -8.91 -2.95
N SER A 125 -10.65 -7.99 -3.45
CA SER A 125 -9.21 -8.15 -3.61
C SER A 125 -8.53 -6.80 -3.48
N ASP A 126 -7.21 -6.84 -3.40
CA ASP A 126 -6.36 -5.65 -3.53
C ASP A 126 -6.68 -4.91 -4.85
N ASN A 127 -6.78 -3.59 -4.79
CA ASN A 127 -7.08 -2.72 -5.92
C ASN A 127 -5.84 -2.17 -6.66
N PHE A 128 -4.65 -2.75 -6.45
CA PHE A 128 -3.39 -2.34 -7.08
C PHE A 128 -3.46 -2.27 -8.62
N MET A 129 -4.39 -3.02 -9.24
CA MET A 129 -4.61 -3.04 -10.69
C MET A 129 -5.34 -1.79 -11.23
N ILE A 130 -6.08 -1.06 -10.39
CA ILE A 130 -6.89 0.11 -10.81
C ILE A 130 -6.21 1.41 -10.37
N GLY A 131 -5.60 1.43 -9.21
CA GLY A 131 -4.88 2.60 -8.70
C GLY A 131 -4.32 2.32 -7.33
N ASN A 132 -3.01 2.43 -7.20
CA ASN A 132 -2.29 2.10 -5.96
C ASN A 132 -2.43 3.20 -4.89
N ILE A 133 -2.58 4.46 -5.31
CA ILE A 133 -2.58 5.61 -4.39
C ILE A 133 -3.77 6.51 -4.72
N ASN A 134 -4.61 6.75 -3.72
CA ASN A 134 -5.84 7.52 -3.87
C ASN A 134 -5.95 8.63 -2.82
N PRO A 135 -5.25 9.76 -3.01
CA PRO A 135 -5.35 10.90 -2.11
C PRO A 135 -6.74 11.55 -2.16
N ASP A 136 -7.49 11.40 -3.26
CA ASP A 136 -8.83 12.00 -3.40
C ASP A 136 -9.82 11.46 -2.35
N SER A 137 -9.74 10.18 -2.01
CA SER A 137 -10.55 9.60 -0.93
C SER A 137 -10.26 10.26 0.43
N ALA A 138 -8.99 10.55 0.73
CA ALA A 138 -8.59 11.25 1.95
C ALA A 138 -8.98 12.74 1.91
N ILE A 139 -8.79 13.41 0.77
CA ILE A 139 -9.19 14.81 0.56
C ILE A 139 -10.71 14.97 0.75
N LYS A 140 -11.52 14.07 0.18
CA LYS A 140 -12.98 14.06 0.39
C LYS A 140 -13.36 13.92 1.86
N GLN A 141 -12.67 13.04 2.60
CA GLN A 141 -12.88 12.91 4.05
C GLN A 141 -12.52 14.21 4.79
N CYS A 142 -11.46 14.91 4.38
CA CYS A 142 -11.08 16.20 4.97
C CYS A 142 -12.06 17.33 4.62
N LEU A 143 -12.59 17.39 3.39
CA LEU A 143 -13.57 18.40 2.95
C LEU A 143 -14.93 18.31 3.66
N GLU A 144 -15.18 17.24 4.39
CA GLU A 144 -16.32 17.19 5.31
C GLU A 144 -16.06 17.86 6.67
N LEU A 145 -14.81 18.20 6.96
CA LEU A 145 -14.38 18.92 8.17
C LEU A 145 -14.02 20.37 7.88
N VAL A 146 -13.52 20.63 6.68
CA VAL A 146 -13.09 21.95 6.24
C VAL A 146 -13.82 22.33 4.96
N ASP A 147 -14.08 23.62 4.86
CA ASP A 147 -14.76 24.32 3.77
C ASP A 147 -13.83 24.70 2.60
N ASP A 148 -12.51 24.56 2.76
CA ASP A 148 -11.51 24.92 1.76
C ASP A 148 -10.39 23.87 1.69
N GLU A 149 -10.00 23.49 0.47
CA GLU A 149 -8.87 22.61 0.17
C GLU A 149 -7.53 23.17 0.69
N SER A 150 -7.38 24.48 0.78
CA SER A 150 -6.17 25.14 1.30
C SER A 150 -5.86 24.78 2.76
N LYS A 151 -6.86 24.29 3.51
CA LYS A 151 -6.71 23.81 4.88
C LYS A 151 -6.26 22.35 4.96
N ILE A 152 -6.16 21.66 3.82
CA ILE A 152 -5.78 20.25 3.73
C ILE A 152 -4.28 20.16 3.46
N THR A 153 -3.57 19.45 4.34
CA THR A 153 -2.19 19.04 4.10
C THR A 153 -2.14 17.54 3.84
N ILE A 154 -1.46 17.15 2.76
CA ILE A 154 -1.27 15.74 2.39
C ILE A 154 0.22 15.42 2.42
N ASP A 155 0.54 14.32 3.11
CA ASP A 155 1.79 13.60 2.94
C ASP A 155 1.48 12.28 2.23
N VAL A 156 2.30 11.91 1.24
CA VAL A 156 2.16 10.67 0.48
C VAL A 156 3.35 9.76 0.76
N LEU A 157 3.07 8.52 1.12
CA LEU A 157 4.08 7.47 1.27
C LEU A 157 3.96 6.50 0.08
N LEU A 158 5.02 6.47 -0.72
CA LEU A 158 5.15 5.65 -1.91
C LEU A 158 5.89 4.37 -1.55
N LEU A 159 5.21 3.23 -1.66
CA LEU A 159 5.80 1.92 -1.40
C LEU A 159 6.49 1.36 -2.64
N GLY A 160 7.67 0.74 -2.45
CA GLY A 160 8.48 0.16 -3.51
C GLY A 160 9.59 1.07 -4.04
N ASN A 161 10.64 0.44 -4.58
CA ASN A 161 11.75 1.17 -5.21
C ASN A 161 11.32 1.65 -6.62
N MET A 162 11.44 2.94 -6.87
CA MET A 162 11.07 3.71 -8.08
C MET A 162 12.18 4.72 -8.45
N ARG A 163 13.15 4.96 -7.56
CA ARG A 163 14.31 5.83 -7.84
C ARG A 163 15.40 5.07 -8.59
N ASP A 164 15.55 3.78 -8.28
CA ASP A 164 16.53 2.96 -8.96
C ASP A 164 15.88 2.24 -10.14
N PHE A 165 15.81 2.94 -11.27
CA PHE A 165 16.10 2.26 -12.52
C PHE A 165 17.60 1.96 -12.58
N GLU A 166 18.16 1.29 -11.56
CA GLU A 166 19.50 0.75 -11.68
C GLU A 166 19.49 -0.10 -12.95
N THR A 167 20.33 0.33 -13.89
CA THR A 167 20.81 -0.51 -14.97
C THR A 167 21.39 -1.74 -14.32
N TYR A 168 20.57 -2.79 -14.21
CA TYR A 168 20.88 -4.12 -13.69
C TYR A 168 21.93 -4.13 -12.57
N PRO A 169 21.55 -4.21 -11.28
CA PRO A 169 22.53 -4.60 -10.29
C PRO A 169 23.04 -5.99 -10.66
N GLU A 170 24.33 -6.08 -10.96
CA GLU A 170 25.04 -7.34 -11.01
C GLU A 170 24.96 -7.97 -9.61
N HIS A 171 24.04 -8.94 -9.46
CA HIS A 171 23.96 -9.95 -8.40
C HIS A 171 23.45 -9.49 -7.01
N THR A 172 22.51 -10.26 -6.44
CA THR A 172 22.61 -10.93 -5.13
C THR A 172 21.27 -11.54 -4.66
N GLY A 173 21.29 -12.85 -4.43
CA GLY A 173 20.43 -13.72 -3.64
C GLY A 173 18.94 -13.82 -3.98
N GLY A 174 18.52 -14.73 -4.87
CA GLY A 174 17.10 -15.11 -4.97
C GLY A 174 16.77 -16.15 -6.04
N TRP A 175 15.57 -16.75 -6.00
CA TRP A 175 15.06 -17.73 -7.00
C TRP A 175 15.07 -17.26 -8.47
N PHE A 176 15.35 -15.97 -8.69
CA PHE A 176 15.52 -15.34 -10.01
C PHE A 176 16.98 -15.04 -10.36
N GLU A 177 17.94 -15.49 -9.56
CA GLU A 177 19.34 -15.30 -9.89
C GLU A 177 19.85 -16.28 -10.92
N ASN A 178 20.69 -15.74 -11.79
CA ASN A 178 21.45 -16.37 -12.86
C ASN A 178 20.71 -16.47 -14.19
N LYS A 179 20.96 -15.47 -15.06
CA LYS A 179 20.75 -15.53 -16.52
C LYS A 179 19.30 -15.54 -17.02
N HIS A 180 18.31 -15.31 -16.15
CA HIS A 180 16.89 -15.23 -16.56
C HIS A 180 16.40 -13.80 -16.89
N HIS A 181 17.15 -12.76 -16.52
CA HIS A 181 16.74 -11.37 -16.75
C HIS A 181 16.75 -10.94 -18.23
N LEU A 182 17.49 -11.65 -19.09
CA LEU A 182 17.46 -11.47 -20.55
C LEU A 182 16.42 -12.36 -21.25
N LYS A 183 15.62 -13.13 -20.51
CA LYS A 183 14.54 -13.95 -21.09
C LYS A 183 13.26 -13.13 -21.20
N SER A 184 12.41 -13.49 -22.15
CA SER A 184 11.14 -12.79 -22.43
C SER A 184 10.29 -12.54 -21.18
N TYR A 185 10.28 -13.48 -20.22
CA TYR A 185 9.57 -13.33 -18.96
C TYR A 185 10.18 -12.25 -18.04
N GLY A 186 11.52 -12.20 -17.92
CA GLY A 186 12.21 -11.17 -17.14
C GLY A 186 11.96 -9.77 -17.72
N ASN A 187 12.09 -9.63 -19.04
CA ASN A 187 11.77 -8.39 -19.75
C ASN A 187 10.29 -7.98 -19.60
N PHE A 188 9.36 -8.95 -19.64
CA PHE A 188 7.93 -8.71 -19.41
C PHE A 188 7.65 -8.20 -17.99
N MET A 189 8.21 -8.85 -16.96
CA MET A 189 8.05 -8.43 -15.57
C MET A 189 8.68 -7.06 -15.32
N ARG A 190 9.85 -6.79 -15.94
CA ARG A 190 10.49 -5.46 -15.89
C ARG A 190 9.65 -4.39 -16.57
N SER A 191 9.12 -4.64 -17.76
CA SER A 191 8.21 -3.71 -18.46
C SER A 191 6.97 -3.43 -17.62
N ARG A 192 6.39 -4.44 -16.97
CA ARG A 192 5.27 -4.27 -16.04
C ARG A 192 5.64 -3.41 -14.84
N GLN A 193 6.83 -3.61 -14.25
CA GLN A 193 7.33 -2.79 -13.14
C GLN A 193 7.52 -1.32 -13.56
N ILE A 194 8.16 -1.06 -14.71
CA ILE A 194 8.35 0.30 -15.24
C ILE A 194 6.98 0.96 -15.49
N LYS A 195 6.06 0.27 -16.17
CA LYS A 195 4.71 0.78 -16.43
C LYS A 195 3.96 1.09 -15.14
N TYR A 196 4.09 0.22 -14.15
CA TYR A 196 3.48 0.39 -12.83
C TYR A 196 4.06 1.62 -12.10
N GLN A 197 5.37 1.79 -12.10
CA GLN A 197 6.05 2.94 -11.50
C GLN A 197 5.67 4.25 -12.19
N HIS A 198 5.66 4.27 -13.53
CA HIS A 198 5.20 5.42 -14.31
C HIS A 198 3.75 5.77 -13.96
N SER A 199 2.85 4.78 -13.98
CA SER A 199 1.43 4.98 -13.65
C SER A 199 1.25 5.54 -12.24
N ASN A 200 1.94 4.98 -11.24
CA ASN A 200 1.82 5.44 -9.86
C ASN A 200 2.38 6.84 -9.69
N SER A 201 3.57 7.10 -10.24
CA SER A 201 4.23 8.39 -10.06
C SER A 201 3.46 9.51 -10.76
N ASN A 202 3.02 9.26 -12.00
CA ASN A 202 2.22 10.21 -12.77
C ASN A 202 0.83 10.42 -12.14
N SER A 203 0.23 9.40 -11.51
CA SER A 203 -1.07 9.57 -10.84
C SER A 203 -1.02 10.66 -9.76
N ILE A 204 0.07 10.75 -8.99
CA ILE A 204 0.25 11.79 -7.97
C ILE A 204 0.41 13.16 -8.62
N VAL A 205 1.17 13.26 -9.72
CA VAL A 205 1.31 14.50 -10.48
C VAL A 205 -0.07 14.99 -10.97
N GLN A 206 -0.89 14.08 -11.51
CA GLN A 206 -2.26 14.41 -11.91
C GLN A 206 -3.10 14.90 -10.73
N TRP A 207 -2.97 14.30 -9.54
CA TRP A 207 -3.67 14.77 -8.35
C TRP A 207 -3.20 16.14 -7.87
N ILE A 208 -1.89 16.40 -7.88
CA ILE A 208 -1.31 17.71 -7.56
C ILE A 208 -1.86 18.78 -8.52
N ARG A 209 -1.92 18.48 -9.82
CA ARG A 209 -2.46 19.40 -10.84
C ARG A 209 -3.96 19.61 -10.69
N ARG A 210 -4.72 18.57 -10.36
CA ARG A 210 -6.19 18.63 -10.20
C ARG A 210 -6.62 19.35 -8.92
N ARG A 211 -5.79 19.33 -7.88
CA ARG A 211 -6.06 19.91 -6.55
C ARG A 211 -4.92 20.87 -6.16
N PRO A 212 -4.73 21.98 -6.89
CA PRO A 212 -3.59 22.87 -6.69
C PRO A 212 -3.64 23.62 -5.34
N ASN A 213 -4.83 23.72 -4.74
CA ASN A 213 -5.04 24.40 -3.47
C ASN A 213 -4.65 23.52 -2.27
N VAL A 214 -4.57 22.20 -2.42
CA VAL A 214 -4.11 21.30 -1.36
C VAL A 214 -2.62 21.52 -1.10
N ASN A 215 -2.23 21.57 0.17
CA ASN A 215 -0.83 21.63 0.57
C ASN A 215 -0.19 20.23 0.51
N TRP A 216 0.44 19.91 -0.61
CA TRP A 216 1.21 18.68 -0.81
C TRP A 216 2.58 18.81 -0.15
N ARG A 217 2.66 18.46 1.14
CA ARG A 217 3.82 18.79 1.97
C ARG A 217 4.98 17.85 1.73
N TYR A 218 4.78 16.54 1.89
CA TYR A 218 5.82 15.55 1.67
C TYR A 218 5.35 14.44 0.74
N ILE A 219 6.17 14.11 -0.25
CA ILE A 219 5.96 12.96 -1.13
C ILE A 219 7.20 12.10 -1.00
N VAL A 220 7.07 11.08 -0.16
CA VAL A 220 8.17 10.28 0.33
C VAL A 220 8.09 8.93 -0.32
N GLN A 221 9.25 8.40 -0.67
CA GLN A 221 9.37 7.10 -1.25
C GLN A 221 10.21 6.19 -0.37
N GLN A 222 9.79 4.94 -0.28
CA GLN A 222 10.61 3.88 0.30
C GLN A 222 11.89 3.70 -0.54
N GLU A 223 13.02 3.98 0.10
CA GLU A 223 14.35 3.58 -0.36
C GLU A 223 14.54 2.08 -0.02
N ASN A 224 15.43 1.34 -0.68
CA ASN A 224 15.76 -0.07 -0.36
C ASN A 224 14.59 -1.06 -0.14
N ALA A 225 13.54 -0.98 -0.97
CA ALA A 225 12.43 -1.92 -0.88
C ALA A 225 12.89 -3.38 -1.05
N VAL A 226 12.38 -4.27 -0.18
CA VAL A 226 12.49 -5.73 -0.37
C VAL A 226 11.77 -6.15 -1.65
N SER A 227 12.24 -7.22 -2.29
CA SER A 227 11.68 -7.71 -3.55
C SER A 227 11.38 -9.21 -3.51
N GLY A 228 10.60 -9.70 -4.48
CA GLY A 228 10.27 -11.12 -4.58
C GLY A 228 9.49 -11.64 -3.38
N LEU A 229 9.86 -12.82 -2.89
CA LEU A 229 9.17 -13.46 -1.77
C LEU A 229 9.49 -12.81 -0.42
N ASP A 230 10.58 -12.05 -0.31
CA ASP A 230 10.92 -11.33 0.93
C ASP A 230 9.92 -10.21 1.23
N MET A 231 9.16 -9.73 0.23
CA MET A 231 8.01 -8.83 0.44
C MET A 231 6.89 -9.48 1.25
N LEU A 232 6.83 -10.81 1.27
CA LEU A 232 5.82 -11.59 1.98
C LEU A 232 6.41 -12.29 3.22
N ARG A 233 7.66 -12.01 3.59
CA ARG A 233 8.29 -12.57 4.78
C ARG A 233 8.11 -11.62 5.96
N PHE A 234 7.45 -12.08 7.02
CA PHE A 234 7.23 -11.29 8.22
C PHE A 234 8.06 -11.88 9.35
N SER A 235 9.10 -11.16 9.72
CA SER A 235 10.04 -11.51 10.78
C SER A 235 10.87 -10.27 11.13
N ALA A 236 11.35 -10.17 12.37
CA ALA A 236 12.11 -9.02 12.84
C ALA A 236 13.33 -8.70 11.94
N ASP A 237 14.06 -9.72 11.49
CA ASP A 237 15.22 -9.56 10.59
C ASP A 237 14.85 -9.02 9.19
N ASN A 238 13.60 -9.15 8.78
CA ASN A 238 13.10 -8.61 7.51
C ASN A 238 12.37 -7.27 7.67
N THR A 239 11.53 -7.13 8.69
CA THR A 239 10.67 -5.93 8.89
C THR A 239 11.39 -4.82 9.65
N TRP A 240 12.35 -5.13 10.53
CA TRP A 240 13.07 -4.12 11.30
C TRP A 240 13.96 -3.22 10.43
N PRO A 241 14.75 -3.74 9.47
CA PRO A 241 15.54 -2.87 8.58
C PRO A 241 14.67 -1.86 7.82
N LEU A 242 13.48 -2.28 7.38
CA LEU A 242 12.52 -1.40 6.69
C LEU A 242 11.99 -0.30 7.61
N GLN A 243 11.76 -0.61 8.88
CA GLN A 243 11.35 0.39 9.87
C GLN A 243 12.47 1.39 10.17
N GLU A 244 13.70 0.91 10.36
CA GLU A 244 14.88 1.77 10.58
C GLU A 244 15.14 2.70 9.41
N GLU A 245 14.95 2.21 8.19
CA GLU A 245 14.97 3.05 7.00
C GLU A 245 13.87 4.11 7.01
N GLY A 246 12.62 3.74 7.31
CA GLY A 246 11.54 4.71 7.47
C GLY A 246 11.87 5.80 8.50
N ARG A 247 12.54 5.45 9.61
CA ARG A 247 13.02 6.42 10.62
C ARG A 247 14.11 7.34 10.07
N LYS A 248 15.07 6.80 9.31
CA LYS A 248 16.13 7.59 8.68
C LYS A 248 15.56 8.59 7.67
N VAL A 249 14.64 8.13 6.81
CA VAL A 249 13.95 8.99 5.84
C VAL A 249 13.13 10.06 6.57
N ALA A 250 12.41 9.70 7.64
CA ALA A 250 11.69 10.68 8.46
C ALA A 250 12.63 11.74 9.06
N TYR A 251 13.79 11.34 9.58
CA TYR A 251 14.80 12.27 10.09
C TYR A 251 15.35 13.19 8.99
N ASP A 252 15.60 12.65 7.78
CA ASP A 252 16.08 13.45 6.65
C ASP A 252 15.02 14.44 6.16
N ILE A 253 13.75 14.05 6.11
CA ILE A 253 12.64 14.98 5.80
C ILE A 253 12.60 16.14 6.78
N LEU A 254 12.78 15.87 8.07
CA LEU A 254 12.78 16.91 9.10
C LEU A 254 14.02 17.82 9.01
N SER A 255 15.15 17.28 8.56
CA SER A 255 16.41 18.01 8.41
C SER A 255 16.47 18.81 7.10
N ASN A 256 15.88 18.27 6.03
CA ASN A 256 15.97 18.75 4.66
C ASN A 256 14.59 18.72 3.95
N PRO A 257 13.58 19.44 4.46
CA PRO A 257 12.19 19.31 4.00
C PRO A 257 11.97 19.68 2.53
N THR A 258 12.82 20.53 1.96
CA THR A 258 12.73 20.94 0.55
C THR A 258 12.98 19.80 -0.42
N ASN A 259 13.72 18.75 -0.01
CA ASN A 259 14.07 17.60 -0.87
C ASN A 259 12.90 16.62 -1.08
N TYR A 260 11.84 16.76 -0.28
CA TYR A 260 10.69 15.85 -0.26
C TYR A 260 9.38 16.56 -0.58
N GLY A 261 9.43 17.87 -0.84
CA GLY A 261 8.27 18.68 -1.15
C GLY A 261 7.69 18.39 -2.53
N LYS A 262 6.48 18.91 -2.77
CA LYS A 262 5.81 18.91 -4.08
C LYS A 262 6.76 19.27 -5.23
N GLU A 263 7.52 20.36 -5.10
CA GLU A 263 8.39 20.84 -6.18
C GLU A 263 9.55 19.87 -6.48
N ALA A 264 10.17 19.30 -5.44
CA ALA A 264 11.20 18.28 -5.62
C ALA A 264 10.64 17.03 -6.31
N TYR A 265 9.43 16.61 -5.94
CA TYR A 265 8.76 15.47 -6.57
C TYR A 265 8.40 15.74 -8.04
N LEU A 266 7.89 16.94 -8.36
CA LEU A 266 7.57 17.32 -9.75
C LEU A 266 8.83 17.40 -10.62
N ALA A 267 9.93 17.93 -10.08
CA ALA A 267 11.23 17.96 -10.77
C ALA A 267 11.72 16.54 -11.06
N TRP A 268 11.78 15.67 -10.04
CA TRP A 268 12.17 14.26 -10.20
C TRP A 268 11.30 13.52 -11.22
N ASN A 269 9.98 13.71 -11.18
CA ASN A 269 9.06 13.06 -12.11
C ASN A 269 9.29 13.51 -13.55
N SER A 270 9.48 14.82 -13.78
CA SER A 270 9.79 15.38 -15.09
C SER A 270 11.13 14.89 -15.64
N GLU A 271 12.16 14.77 -14.79
CA GLU A 271 13.48 14.25 -15.17
C GLU A 271 13.42 12.75 -15.50
N SER A 272 12.67 11.97 -14.73
CA SER A 272 12.64 10.51 -14.83
C SER A 272 11.81 9.99 -15.99
N PHE A 273 10.72 10.68 -16.33
CA PHE A 273 9.73 10.20 -17.31
C PHE A 273 9.56 11.13 -18.53
N GLY A 274 10.25 12.26 -18.55
CA GLY A 274 10.11 13.27 -19.58
C GLY A 274 8.83 14.10 -19.40
N GLN A 275 8.80 15.27 -20.02
CA GLN A 275 7.57 16.04 -20.18
C GLN A 275 6.76 15.42 -21.32
N GLU A 276 5.88 14.48 -21.04
CA GLU A 276 4.71 14.31 -21.93
C GLU A 276 3.82 15.55 -21.72
N GLU A 277 4.15 16.63 -22.42
CA GLU A 277 3.31 17.79 -22.61
C GLU A 277 1.93 17.34 -23.13
N ASP A 278 0.88 17.72 -22.39
CA ASP A 278 -0.43 18.21 -22.85
C ASP A 278 -1.22 17.46 -23.95
N SER A 279 -0.86 16.24 -24.35
CA SER A 279 -1.54 15.53 -25.44
C SER A 279 -2.76 14.69 -25.02
N LEU A 280 -3.20 14.75 -23.76
CA LEU A 280 -4.36 14.00 -23.25
C LEU A 280 -5.37 14.85 -22.45
N LEU A 281 -5.52 16.13 -22.79
CA LEU A 281 -6.72 16.90 -22.48
C LEU A 281 -7.68 16.92 -23.67
#